data_AF-A0A383B2T6-F1
#
_entry.id   AF-A0A383B2T6-F1
#
_cell.length_a   1.000
_cell.length_b   1.000
_cell.length_c   1.000
_cell.angle_alpha   90.00
_cell.angle_beta   90.00
_cell.angle_gamma   90.00
#
_symmetry.space_group_name_H-M   'P 1'
#
loop_
_entity.id
_entity.type
_entity.pdbx_description
1 polymer ?
#
loop_
_entity_poly.entity_id
_entity_poly.type
_entity_poly.pdbx_seq_one_letter_code
_entity_poly.pdbx_strand_id
1 'polypeptide(L)'
;ELTGTKLLKNDIDGKSIVKVIKHAKAKTPHDVLHWQTGRGRQPRWAVRQGDWKLIGNPQDTSNKAPLTAKDKLFLVNLKESVSEMKNLAQANPEITKRLKKLHDDWVAKNTK
;
A
#
# COMPACT_ATOMS: atom_id res chain seq x y z
N GLU A 1 -10.10 -22.32 3.21
CA GLU A 1 -10.75 -22.67 1.93
C GLU A 1 -10.30 -24.04 1.41
N LEU A 2 -9.01 -24.27 1.11
CA LEU A 2 -8.55 -25.55 0.55
C LEU A 2 -8.82 -26.77 1.46
N THR A 3 -8.84 -26.56 2.77
CA THR A 3 -9.14 -27.60 3.77
C THR A 3 -10.65 -27.83 3.99
N GLY A 4 -11.53 -27.11 3.30
CA GLY A 4 -12.98 -27.14 3.53
C GLY A 4 -13.44 -26.53 4.86
N THR A 5 -12.52 -26.02 5.69
CA THR A 5 -12.83 -25.46 7.01
C THR A 5 -13.55 -24.11 6.90
N LYS A 6 -14.60 -23.93 7.69
CA LYS A 6 -15.31 -22.66 7.86
C LYS A 6 -14.54 -21.76 8.84
N LEU A 7 -14.56 -20.45 8.61
CA LEU A 7 -13.98 -19.48 9.52
C LEU A 7 -14.81 -19.43 10.82
N LEU A 8 -14.12 -19.51 11.96
CA LEU A 8 -14.76 -19.41 13.28
C LEU A 8 -15.11 -17.95 13.63
N LYS A 9 -14.33 -17.00 13.11
CA LYS A 9 -14.57 -15.55 13.22
C LYS A 9 -14.36 -14.91 11.85
N ASN A 10 -15.26 -13.98 11.50
CA ASN A 10 -15.18 -13.22 10.24
C ASN A 10 -14.35 -11.94 10.35
N ASP A 11 -13.77 -11.69 11.52
CA ASP A 11 -12.86 -10.56 11.78
C ASP A 11 -11.43 -10.90 11.34
N ILE A 12 -11.26 -11.10 10.03
CA ILE A 12 -9.96 -11.31 9.39
C ILE A 12 -9.83 -10.35 8.20
N ASP A 13 -8.68 -9.68 8.09
CA ASP A 13 -8.40 -8.81 6.94
C ASP A 13 -8.10 -9.63 5.67
N GLY A 14 -7.60 -10.86 5.86
CA GLY A 14 -7.21 -11.75 4.78
C GLY A 14 -8.41 -12.32 4.02
N LYS A 15 -8.43 -12.08 2.71
CA LYS A 15 -9.37 -12.73 1.78
C LYS A 15 -8.69 -13.87 1.05
N SER A 16 -9.43 -14.95 0.81
CA SER A 16 -8.91 -16.12 0.12
C SER A 16 -8.52 -15.81 -1.32
N ILE A 17 -7.31 -16.22 -1.70
CA ILE A 17 -6.76 -16.08 -3.06
C ILE A 17 -6.82 -17.38 -3.88
N VAL A 18 -7.53 -18.41 -3.40
CA VAL A 18 -7.61 -19.72 -4.08
C VAL A 18 -8.09 -19.58 -5.53
N LYS A 19 -9.05 -18.69 -5.81
CA LYS A 19 -9.51 -18.41 -7.18
C LYS A 19 -8.41 -17.84 -8.08
N VAL A 20 -7.57 -16.96 -7.53
CA VAL A 20 -6.42 -16.36 -8.25
C VAL A 20 -5.37 -17.42 -8.57
N ILE A 21 -5.12 -18.34 -7.63
CA ILE A 21 -4.19 -19.45 -7.82
C ILE A 21 -4.71 -20.42 -8.90
N LYS A 22 -6.01 -20.74 -8.87
CA LYS A 22 -6.61 -21.72 -9.80
C LYS A 22 -6.85 -21.18 -11.20
N HIS A 23 -6.99 -19.86 -11.36
CA HIS A 23 -7.37 -19.26 -12.63
C HIS A 23 -6.52 -18.02 -12.92
N ALA A 24 -5.70 -18.08 -13.98
CA ALA A 24 -4.80 -17.00 -14.36
C ALA A 24 -5.49 -15.66 -14.66
N LYS A 25 -6.78 -15.68 -15.04
CA LYS A 25 -7.58 -14.48 -15.33
C LYS A 25 -8.46 -14.03 -14.16
N ALA A 26 -8.42 -14.72 -13.01
CA ALA A 26 -9.21 -14.31 -11.86
C ALA A 26 -8.67 -13.00 -11.28
N LYS A 27 -9.59 -12.07 -11.00
CA LYS A 27 -9.25 -10.81 -10.35
C LYS A 27 -8.85 -11.07 -8.89
N THR A 28 -7.90 -10.28 -8.40
CA THR A 28 -7.55 -10.26 -6.98
C THR A 28 -8.78 -9.88 -6.13
N PRO A 29 -9.01 -10.52 -4.98
CA PRO A 29 -10.04 -10.10 -4.03
C PRO A 29 -9.64 -8.83 -3.24
N HIS A 30 -8.38 -8.41 -3.39
CA HIS A 30 -7.79 -7.26 -2.71
C HIS A 30 -7.62 -6.10 -3.69
N ASP A 31 -8.52 -5.12 -3.61
CA ASP A 31 -8.46 -3.90 -4.43
C ASP A 31 -7.39 -2.92 -3.94
N VAL A 32 -7.22 -2.83 -2.62
CA VAL A 32 -6.26 -1.95 -1.96
C VAL A 32 -5.50 -2.75 -0.90
N LEU A 33 -4.20 -2.54 -0.83
CA LEU A 33 -3.33 -3.12 0.20
C LEU A 33 -2.69 -1.99 1.01
N HIS A 34 -2.63 -2.17 2.32
CA HIS A 34 -2.02 -1.23 3.25
C HIS A 34 -0.90 -1.93 4.02
N TRP A 35 0.21 -1.23 4.20
CA TRP A 35 1.32 -1.61 5.07
C TRP A 35 1.56 -0.48 6.05
N GLN A 36 1.83 -0.83 7.31
CA GLN A 36 2.29 0.12 8.31
C GLN A 36 3.28 -0.59 9.23
N THR A 37 4.44 0.04 9.45
CA THR A 37 5.47 -0.44 10.37
C THR A 37 5.90 0.67 11.32
N GLY A 38 6.12 0.30 12.57
CA GLY A 38 6.38 1.24 13.66
C GLY A 38 5.12 1.77 14.35
N ARG A 39 5.32 2.41 15.50
CA ARG A 39 4.29 3.08 16.32
C ARG A 39 4.75 4.51 16.62
N GLY A 40 3.83 5.41 16.99
CA GLY A 40 4.15 6.77 17.40
C GLY A 40 3.89 7.84 16.33
N ARG A 41 4.60 8.97 16.39
CA ARG A 41 4.25 10.20 15.64
C ARG A 41 4.49 10.16 14.14
N GLN A 42 5.37 9.29 13.64
CA GLN A 42 5.69 9.17 12.20
C GLN A 42 5.88 7.68 11.82
N PRO A 43 4.81 6.86 11.80
CA PRO A 43 4.92 5.49 11.34
C PRO A 43 5.28 5.46 9.86
N ARG A 44 6.03 4.45 9.44
CA ARG A 44 6.29 4.20 8.02
C ARG A 44 5.11 3.44 7.46
N TRP A 45 4.64 3.83 6.30
CA TRP A 45 3.48 3.18 5.70
C TRP A 45 3.55 3.17 4.19
N ALA A 46 2.78 2.27 3.60
CA ALA A 46 2.55 2.23 2.17
C ALA A 46 1.11 1.84 1.88
N VAL A 47 0.60 2.32 0.76
CA VAL A 47 -0.68 1.92 0.20
C VAL A 47 -0.52 1.62 -1.27
N ARG A 48 -1.10 0.51 -1.73
CA ARG A 48 -1.11 0.13 -3.14
C ARG A 48 -2.54 -0.06 -3.61
N GLN A 49 -2.84 0.53 -4.77
CA GLN A 49 -4.08 0.27 -5.50
C GLN A 49 -3.77 0.12 -6.99
N GLY A 50 -4.00 -1.08 -7.52
CA GLY A 50 -3.58 -1.43 -8.88
C GLY A 50 -2.06 -1.29 -9.06
N ASP A 51 -1.68 -0.50 -10.07
CA ASP A 51 -0.28 -0.25 -10.43
C ASP A 51 0.38 0.84 -9.58
N TRP A 52 -0.41 1.62 -8.83
CA TRP A 52 0.09 2.74 -8.07
C TRP A 52 0.38 2.36 -6.62
N LYS A 53 1.57 2.75 -6.13
CA LYS A 53 1.98 2.58 -4.75
C LYS A 53 2.46 3.93 -4.21
N LEU A 54 1.92 4.32 -3.06
CA LEU A 54 2.34 5.52 -2.33
C LEU A 54 3.00 5.09 -1.03
N ILE A 55 4.18 5.61 -0.76
CA ILE A 55 4.96 5.39 0.45
C ILE A 55 4.97 6.68 1.25
N GLY A 56 4.64 6.59 2.54
CA GLY A 56 4.66 7.71 3.46
C GLY A 56 5.76 7.57 4.51
N ASN A 57 6.41 8.69 4.82
CA ASN A 57 7.58 8.77 5.69
C ASN A 57 8.70 7.81 5.25
N PRO A 58 9.13 7.82 3.97
CA PRO A 58 10.26 7.00 3.55
C PRO A 58 11.52 7.44 4.33
N GLN A 59 12.27 6.47 4.85
CA GLN A 59 13.60 6.73 5.40
C GLN A 59 14.61 6.15 4.43
N ASP A 60 15.25 7.02 3.67
CA ASP A 60 16.33 6.63 2.77
C ASP A 60 17.58 6.36 3.61
N THR A 61 17.98 5.09 3.72
CA THR A 61 19.24 4.68 4.38
C THR A 61 20.43 4.73 3.43
N SER A 62 20.23 5.11 2.16
CA SER A 62 21.27 5.10 1.13
C SER A 62 22.16 6.36 1.13
N ASN A 63 21.81 7.40 1.92
CA ASN A 63 22.58 8.66 2.03
C ASN A 63 22.80 9.41 0.70
N LYS A 64 22.01 9.12 -0.34
CA LYS A 64 22.20 9.69 -1.70
C LYS A 64 21.42 10.97 -1.98
N ALA A 65 20.41 11.31 -1.18
CA ALA A 65 19.68 12.58 -1.30
C ALA A 65 19.15 13.07 0.06
N PRO A 66 19.33 14.36 0.42
CA PRO A 66 18.74 14.90 1.65
C PRO A 66 17.21 15.00 1.51
N LEU A 67 16.49 14.19 2.30
CA LEU A 67 15.03 14.24 2.38
C LEU A 67 14.60 15.54 3.07
N THR A 68 13.89 16.42 2.36
CA THR A 68 13.28 17.60 2.98
C THR A 68 11.91 17.27 3.56
N ALA A 69 11.38 18.10 4.47
CA ALA A 69 10.03 17.89 5.05
C ALA A 69 8.88 17.88 4.01
N LYS A 70 9.17 18.24 2.75
CA LYS A 70 8.25 18.17 1.59
C LYS A 70 8.27 16.81 0.88
N ASP A 71 9.25 15.93 1.15
CA ASP A 71 9.42 14.61 0.51
C ASP A 71 8.83 13.46 1.33
N LYS A 72 7.87 13.74 2.20
CA LYS A 72 7.22 12.72 3.04
C LYS A 72 6.38 11.71 2.26
N LEU A 73 6.13 11.96 0.97
CA LEU A 73 5.29 11.13 0.11
C LEU A 73 6.06 10.77 -1.17
N PHE A 74 6.16 9.47 -1.42
CA PHE A 74 6.85 8.91 -2.57
C PHE A 74 5.88 8.05 -3.37
N LEU A 75 5.49 8.53 -4.56
CA LEU A 75 4.56 7.83 -5.44
C LEU A 75 5.33 7.10 -6.54
N VAL A 76 5.02 5.83 -6.76
CA VAL A 76 5.56 5.01 -7.85
C VAL A 76 4.46 4.34 -8.65
N ASN A 77 4.73 4.11 -9.93
CA ASN A 77 3.93 3.28 -10.81
C ASN A 77 4.69 1.98 -11.10
N LEU A 78 4.20 0.87 -10.55
CA LEU A 78 4.82 -0.45 -10.62
C LEU A 78 4.74 -1.08 -12.02
N LYS A 79 3.83 -0.61 -12.88
CA LYS A 79 3.75 -1.05 -14.28
C LYS A 79 4.86 -0.45 -15.14
N GLU A 80 5.27 0.78 -14.83
CA GLU A 80 6.29 1.52 -15.59
C GLU A 80 7.69 1.31 -15.03
N SER A 81 7.83 1.16 -13.71
CA SER A 81 9.13 1.01 -13.06
C SER A 81 9.01 0.18 -11.78
N VAL A 82 9.52 -1.05 -11.85
CA VAL A 82 9.63 -1.97 -10.70
C VAL A 82 10.77 -1.54 -9.76
N SER A 83 11.73 -0.74 -10.25
CA SER A 83 12.90 -0.32 -9.49
C SER A 83 12.60 0.75 -8.43
N GLU A 84 11.38 1.31 -8.39
CA GLU A 84 10.93 2.30 -7.40
C GLU A 84 11.88 3.52 -7.28
N MET A 85 12.56 3.91 -8.36
CA MET A 85 13.63 4.93 -8.31
C MET A 85 13.17 6.37 -8.57
N LYS A 86 11.96 6.58 -9.12
CA LYS A 86 11.47 7.91 -9.51
C LYS A 86 10.22 8.29 -8.72
N ASN A 87 10.28 9.40 -7.99
CA ASN A 87 9.11 9.95 -7.31
C ASN A 87 8.18 10.64 -8.33
N LEU A 88 6.98 10.09 -8.51
CA LEU A 88 5.93 10.62 -9.39
C LEU A 88 4.92 11.50 -8.65
N ALA A 89 5.11 11.78 -7.36
CA ALA A 89 4.10 12.43 -6.53
C ALA A 89 3.76 13.85 -6.99
N GLN A 90 4.77 14.64 -7.36
CA GLN A 90 4.58 15.99 -7.89
C GLN A 90 3.94 15.99 -9.27
N ALA A 91 4.26 15.00 -10.11
CA ALA A 91 3.71 14.85 -11.45
C ALA A 91 2.26 14.33 -11.43
N ASN A 92 1.85 13.63 -10.36
CA ASN A 92 0.53 13.02 -10.23
C ASN A 92 -0.10 13.37 -8.87
N PRO A 93 -0.43 14.66 -8.63
CA PRO A 93 -0.95 15.11 -7.34
C PRO A 93 -2.31 14.48 -7.02
N GLU A 94 -3.16 14.26 -8.01
CA GLU A 94 -4.48 13.65 -7.83
C GLU A 94 -4.39 12.19 -7.37
N ILE A 95 -3.47 11.42 -7.96
CA ILE A 95 -3.22 10.03 -7.56
C ILE A 95 -2.64 9.98 -6.14
N THR A 96 -1.72 10.89 -5.83
CA THR A 96 -1.12 11.03 -4.51
C THR A 96 -2.18 11.33 -3.45
N LYS A 97 -3.05 12.32 -3.68
CA LYS A 97 -4.15 12.66 -2.76
C LYS A 97 -5.10 11.49 -2.55
N ARG A 98 -5.50 10.81 -3.63
CA ARG A 98 -6.42 9.67 -3.59
C ARG A 98 -5.86 8.51 -2.77
N LEU A 99 -4.61 8.13 -3.04
CA LEU A 99 -3.94 7.06 -2.28
C LEU A 99 -3.72 7.45 -0.82
N LYS A 100 -3.31 8.70 -0.56
CA LYS A 100 -3.20 9.19 0.82
C LYS A 100 -4.52 9.08 1.56
N LYS A 101 -5.63 9.50 0.95
CA LYS A 101 -6.96 9.40 1.54
C LYS A 101 -7.32 7.94 1.87
N LEU A 102 -7.05 7.01 0.96
CA LEU A 102 -7.30 5.58 1.20
C LEU A 102 -6.55 5.08 2.45
N HIS A 103 -5.30 5.49 2.62
CA HIS A 103 -4.53 5.12 3.80
C HIS A 103 -5.06 5.79 5.07
N ASP A 104 -5.35 7.09 5.03
CA ASP A 104 -5.90 7.82 6.18
C ASP A 104 -7.25 7.19 6.65
N ASP A 105 -8.13 6.85 5.70
CA ASP A 105 -9.40 6.19 5.98
C ASP A 105 -9.19 4.78 6.59
N TRP A 106 -8.19 4.04 6.12
CA TRP A 106 -7.82 2.74 6.66
C TRP A 106 -7.27 2.86 8.08
N VAL A 107 -6.39 3.83 8.35
CA VAL A 107 -5.86 4.09 9.69
C VAL A 107 -6.99 4.44 10.65
N ALA A 108 -7.93 5.32 10.27
CA ALA A 108 -9.07 5.68 11.09
C ALA A 108 -9.95 4.47 11.49
N LYS A 109 -10.08 3.49 10.59
CA LYS A 109 -10.83 2.25 10.85
C LYS A 109 -10.06 1.20 11.66
N ASN A 110 -8.72 1.24 11.63
CA ASN A 110 -7.85 0.23 12.24
C ASN A 110 -7.06 0.76 13.46
N THR A 111 -7.35 1.98 13.91
CA THR A 111 -6.83 2.50 15.18
C THR A 111 -7.61 1.84 16.31
N LYS A 112 -6.97 0.88 16.98
CA LYS A 112 -7.44 0.31 18.26
C LYS A 112 -7.01 1.18 19.43
#